data_AF-A0A9Q3HDW3-F1
#
_entry.id   AF-A0A9Q3HDW3-F1
#
_cell.length_a   1.000
_cell.length_b   1.000
_cell.length_c   1.000
_cell.angle_alpha   90.00
_cell.angle_beta   90.00
_cell.angle_gamma   90.00
#
_symmetry.space_group_name_H-M   'P 1'
#
loop_
_entity.id
_entity.type
_entity.pdbx_description
1 polymer ?
#
loop_
_entity_poly.entity_id
_entity_poly.type
_entity_poly.pdbx_seq_one_letter_code
_entity_poly.pdbx_strand_id
1 'polypeptide(L)'
;MENKQDRKIKKLIWDKGGEFQNNDFENLSEEDGFAHIFAPTETPEHNGYTERANHTILEKAQCLLNSSNLLQSYWAEAINTPTFISNLLPTP
;
A
#
# COMPACT_ATOMS: atom_id res chain seq x y z
N MET A 1 20.48 5.03 5.03
CA MET A 1 19.66 5.90 5.92
C MET A 1 18.62 4.97 6.54
N GLU A 2 18.94 4.36 7.67
CA GLU A 2 18.07 3.42 8.38
C GLU A 2 17.25 4.05 9.52
N ASN A 3 16.29 3.28 10.04
CA ASN A 3 15.48 3.60 11.21
C ASN A 3 16.26 3.37 12.53
N LYS A 4 15.62 3.55 13.70
CA LYS A 4 16.27 3.39 15.03
C LYS A 4 16.85 1.99 15.28
N GLN A 5 16.51 1.00 14.46
CA GLN A 5 16.87 -0.41 14.56
C GLN A 5 17.60 -0.91 13.30
N ASP A 6 18.18 0.01 12.51
CA ASP A 6 18.92 -0.30 11.28
C ASP A 6 18.09 -0.99 10.17
N ARG A 7 16.76 -0.78 10.15
CA ARG A 7 15.86 -1.30 9.10
C ARG A 7 15.49 -0.24 8.07
N LYS A 8 15.07 -0.71 6.88
CA LYS A 8 14.80 0.11 5.69
C LYS A 8 13.61 1.08 5.85
N ILE A 9 12.60 0.72 6.63
CA ILE A 9 11.36 1.53 6.78
C ILE A 9 11.46 2.38 8.04
N LYS A 10 11.46 3.71 7.88
CA LYS A 10 11.58 4.66 9.00
C LYS A 10 10.25 5.11 9.58
N LYS A 11 9.22 5.20 8.75
CA LYS A 11 7.94 5.82 9.08
C LYS A 11 6.86 5.26 8.17
N LEU A 12 5.71 4.95 8.75
CA LEU A 12 4.47 4.67 8.04
C LEU A 12 3.48 5.78 8.37
N ILE A 13 2.74 6.23 7.35
CA ILE A 13 1.71 7.25 7.47
C ILE A 13 0.39 6.59 7.12
N TRP A 14 -0.55 6.61 8.06
CA TRP A 14 -1.89 6.07 7.87
C TRP A 14 -2.91 7.21 7.84
N ASP A 15 -4.05 6.96 7.21
CA ASP A 15 -5.21 7.82 7.39
C ASP A 15 -5.83 7.61 8.78
N LYS A 16 -6.77 8.47 9.14
CA LYS A 16 -7.51 8.36 10.42
C LYS A 16 -8.72 7.43 10.32
N GLY A 17 -8.71 6.45 9.41
CA GLY A 17 -9.79 5.47 9.23
C GLY A 17 -9.98 4.53 10.41
N GLY A 18 -9.04 4.49 11.36
CA GLY A 18 -9.13 3.72 12.60
C GLY A 18 -8.72 2.25 12.48
N GLU A 19 -8.62 1.72 11.25
CA GLU A 19 -8.22 0.33 10.98
C GLU A 19 -6.83 -0.01 11.54
N PHE A 20 -5.92 0.98 11.48
CA PHE A 20 -4.53 0.87 11.97
C PHE A 20 -4.36 1.39 13.40
N GLN A 21 -5.43 1.83 14.05
CA GLN A 21 -5.40 2.32 15.43
C GLN A 21 -5.71 1.18 16.41
N ASN A 22 -4.84 0.16 16.42
CA ASN A 22 -4.96 -0.97 17.35
C ASN A 22 -3.60 -1.31 17.98
N ASN A 23 -3.66 -2.05 19.10
CA ASN A 23 -2.46 -2.43 19.85
C ASN A 23 -1.54 -3.36 19.04
N ASP A 24 -2.06 -4.13 18.09
CA ASP A 24 -1.25 -5.02 17.26
C ASP A 24 -0.30 -4.22 16.36
N PHE A 25 -0.78 -3.13 15.76
CA PHE A 25 0.05 -2.22 14.96
C PHE A 25 1.00 -1.37 15.82
N GLU A 26 0.62 -1.04 17.06
CA GLU A 26 1.52 -0.38 18.01
C GLU A 26 2.69 -1.30 18.34
N ASN A 27 2.42 -2.55 18.75
CA ASN A 27 3.44 -3.56 19.03
C ASN A 27 4.34 -3.80 17.80
N LEU A 28 3.75 -3.94 16.61
CA LEU A 28 4.52 -4.13 15.37
C LEU A 28 5.45 -2.94 15.12
N SER A 29 5.00 -1.71 15.36
CA SER A 29 5.82 -0.51 15.17
C SER A 29 6.98 -0.42 16.16
N GLU A 30 6.79 -0.91 17.38
CA GLU A 30 7.85 -1.00 18.38
C GLU A 30 8.87 -2.09 18.03
N GLU A 31 8.39 -3.26 17.62
CA GLU A 31 9.22 -4.39 17.19
C GLU A 31 10.07 -4.04 15.96
N ASP A 32 9.49 -3.33 14.98
CA ASP A 32 10.13 -2.99 13.71
C ASP A 32 10.79 -1.60 13.68
N GLY A 33 10.53 -0.79 14.70
CA GLY A 33 11.21 0.48 14.95
C GLY A 33 10.86 1.59 13.98
N PHE A 34 9.75 1.47 13.26
CA PHE A 34 9.23 2.52 12.39
C PHE A 34 8.30 3.45 13.17
N ALA A 35 8.30 4.74 12.81
CA ALA A 35 7.35 5.68 13.37
C ALA A 35 5.94 5.40 12.83
N HIS A 36 5.02 5.06 13.72
CA HIS A 36 3.60 4.92 13.44
C HIS A 36 2.93 6.31 13.52
N ILE A 37 2.57 6.90 12.37
CA ILE A 37 2.04 8.27 12.33
C ILE A 37 0.69 8.29 11.61
N PHE A 38 -0.30 8.94 12.23
CA PHE A 38 -1.56 9.27 11.57
C PHE A 38 -1.45 10.62 10.90
N ALA A 39 -1.76 10.67 9.61
CA ALA A 39 -1.87 11.90 8.85
C ALA A 39 -2.87 12.86 9.53
N PRO A 40 -2.60 14.17 9.60
CA PRO A 40 -3.61 15.16 9.95
C PRO A 40 -4.85 14.98 9.05
N THR A 41 -6.03 15.39 9.52
CA THR A 41 -7.32 15.20 8.84
C THR A 41 -7.38 15.81 7.42
N GLU A 42 -6.34 16.53 6.99
CA GLU A 42 -6.31 17.34 5.77
C GLU A 42 -4.93 17.27 5.07
N THR A 43 -4.27 16.10 5.02
CA THR A 43 -3.16 15.87 4.06
C THR A 43 -3.55 14.87 2.96
N PRO A 44 -4.56 15.20 2.13
CA PRO A 44 -4.94 14.38 0.97
C PRO A 44 -3.78 14.21 -0.02
N GLU A 45 -2.78 15.08 -0.02
CA GLU A 45 -1.61 14.91 -0.89
C GLU A 45 -0.82 13.64 -0.60
N HIS A 46 -0.62 13.30 0.68
CA HIS A 46 0.14 12.09 1.06
C HIS A 46 -0.69 10.82 0.86
N ASN A 47 -1.98 10.85 1.19
CA ASN A 47 -2.84 9.69 0.94
C ASN A 47 -3.14 9.53 -0.55
N GLY A 48 -3.24 10.64 -1.29
CA GLY A 48 -3.60 10.65 -2.70
C GLY A 48 -2.61 9.90 -3.58
N TYR A 49 -1.32 9.89 -3.25
CA TYR A 49 -0.35 9.04 -3.96
C TYR A 49 -0.63 7.54 -3.75
N THR A 50 -0.84 7.13 -2.49
CA THR A 50 -1.13 5.73 -2.14
C THR A 50 -2.49 5.29 -2.68
N GLU A 51 -3.53 6.10 -2.49
CA GLU A 51 -4.88 5.87 -3.02
C GLU A 51 -4.84 5.74 -4.54
N ARG A 52 -4.15 6.66 -5.24
CA ARG A 52 -4.08 6.62 -6.70
C ARG A 52 -3.30 5.42 -7.22
N ALA A 53 -2.24 5.01 -6.53
CA ALA A 53 -1.50 3.79 -6.86
C ALA A 53 -2.38 2.54 -6.67
N ASN A 54 -3.06 2.42 -5.53
CA ASN A 54 -3.97 1.32 -5.24
C ASN A 54 -5.12 1.26 -6.25
N HIS A 55 -5.73 2.40 -6.57
CA HIS A 55 -6.79 2.49 -7.56
C HIS A 55 -6.29 2.04 -8.94
N THR A 56 -5.12 2.50 -9.36
CA THR A 56 -4.50 2.11 -10.64
C THR A 56 -4.25 0.60 -10.71
N ILE A 57 -3.78 -0.02 -9.62
CA ILE A 57 -3.56 -1.48 -9.55
C ILE A 57 -4.89 -2.23 -9.69
N LEU A 58 -5.92 -1.79 -8.97
CA LEU A 58 -7.26 -2.40 -9.01
C LEU A 58 -7.90 -2.29 -10.40
N GLU A 59 -7.84 -1.11 -11.03
CA GLU A 59 -8.34 -0.92 -12.40
C GLU A 59 -7.63 -1.84 -13.39
N LYS A 60 -6.29 -1.90 -13.34
CA LYS A 60 -5.51 -2.81 -14.20
C LYS A 60 -5.85 -4.27 -13.95
N ALA A 61 -6.04 -4.68 -12.69
CA ALA A 61 -6.41 -6.04 -12.35
C ALA A 61 -7.79 -6.43 -12.88
N GLN A 62 -8.78 -5.53 -12.76
CA GLN A 62 -10.11 -5.72 -13.34
C GLN A 62 -10.05 -5.81 -14.86
N CYS A 63 -9.30 -4.93 -15.52
CA CYS A 63 -9.08 -5.00 -16.96
C CYS A 63 -8.41 -6.32 -17.38
N LEU A 64 -7.42 -6.80 -16.63
CA LEU A 64 -6.72 -8.07 -16.89
C LEU A 64 -7.65 -9.28 -16.74
N LEU A 65 -8.45 -9.35 -15.68
CA LEU A 65 -9.44 -10.42 -15.50
C LEU A 65 -10.46 -10.43 -16.63
N ASN A 66 -11.04 -9.26 -16.94
CA ASN A 66 -12.07 -9.12 -17.95
C ASN A 66 -11.54 -9.44 -19.36
N SER A 67 -10.31 -9.02 -19.68
CA SER A 67 -9.72 -9.26 -21.02
C SER A 67 -9.22 -10.69 -21.21
N SER A 68 -8.81 -11.37 -20.14
CA SER A 68 -8.32 -12.75 -20.21
C SER A 68 -9.43 -13.81 -20.20
N ASN A 69 -10.70 -13.42 -19.98
CA ASN A 69 -11.83 -14.33 -19.78
C ASN A 69 -11.57 -15.40 -18.70
N LEU A 70 -10.77 -15.05 -17.69
CA LEU A 70 -10.50 -15.92 -16.55
C LEU A 70 -11.60 -15.78 -15.49
N LEU A 71 -11.75 -16.82 -14.68
CA LEU A 71 -12.67 -16.81 -13.55
C LEU A 71 -12.20 -15.80 -12.48
N GLN A 72 -13.15 -15.23 -11.73
CA GLN A 72 -12.86 -14.34 -10.59
C GLN A 72 -11.98 -15.01 -9.52
N SER A 73 -11.89 -16.34 -9.50
CA SER A 73 -10.98 -17.08 -8.63
C SER A 73 -9.49 -16.73 -8.86
N TYR A 74 -9.13 -16.20 -10.03
CA TYR A 74 -7.77 -15.77 -10.37
C TYR A 74 -7.47 -14.31 -9.98
N TRP A 75 -8.26 -13.73 -9.06
CA TRP A 75 -8.09 -12.34 -8.64
C TRP A 75 -6.70 -12.06 -8.05
N ALA A 76 -6.08 -13.04 -7.39
CA ALA A 76 -4.75 -12.89 -6.81
C ALA A 76 -3.69 -12.69 -7.90
N GLU A 77 -3.70 -13.53 -8.94
CA GLU A 77 -2.81 -13.41 -10.10
C GLU A 77 -3.06 -12.11 -10.88
N ALA A 78 -4.33 -11.71 -10.99
CA ALA A 78 -4.71 -10.49 -11.65
C ALA A 78 -4.29 -9.22 -10.92
N ILE A 79 -4.12 -9.25 -9.60
CA ILE A 79 -3.56 -8.15 -8.81
C ILE A 79 -2.03 -8.20 -8.81
N ASN A 80 -1.44 -9.39 -8.74
CA ASN A 80 0.01 -9.57 -8.72
C ASN A 80 0.67 -9.07 -10.01
N THR A 81 0.08 -9.36 -11.15
CA THR A 81 0.60 -8.96 -12.47
C THR A 81 0.77 -7.43 -12.61
N PRO A 82 -0.26 -6.59 -12.42
CA PRO A 82 -0.13 -5.14 -12.54
C PRO A 82 0.70 -4.52 -11.42
N THR A 83 0.72 -5.12 -10.23
CA THR A 83 1.62 -4.70 -9.14
C THR A 83 3.08 -4.91 -9.53
N PHE A 84 3.42 -6.09 -10.05
CA PHE A 84 4.75 -6.41 -10.54
C PHE A 84 5.18 -5.46 -11.67
N ILE A 85 4.31 -5.23 -12.65
CA ILE A 85 4.58 -4.30 -13.75
C ILE A 85 4.79 -2.87 -13.22
N SER A 86 3.97 -2.42 -12.27
CA SER A 86 4.08 -1.06 -11.71
C SER A 86 5.35 -0.88 -10.88
N ASN A 87 5.86 -1.94 -10.25
CA ASN A 87 7.13 -1.90 -9.51
C ASN A 87 8.37 -2.02 -10.41
N LEU A 88 8.23 -2.55 -11.64
CA LEU A 88 9.31 -2.65 -12.62
C LEU A 88 9.48 -1.41 -13.46
N LEU A 89 8.38 -0.73 -13.79
CA LEU A 89 8.38 0.43 -14.66
C LEU A 89 8.57 1.70 -13.83
N PRO A 90 9.40 2.66 -14.29
CA PRO A 90 9.42 3.97 -13.68
C PRO A 90 8.03 4.61 -13.81
N THR A 91 7.53 5.17 -12.70
CA THR A 91 6.36 6.05 -12.74
C THR A 91 6.71 7.27 -13.61
N PRO A 92 5.94 7.56 -14.67
CA PRO A 92 6.18 8.73 -15.52
C PRO A 92 5.95 10.05 -14.77
#